data_AF-W6A787-F1
#
_entry.id   AF-W6A787-F1
#
_cell.length_a   1.000
_cell.length_b   1.000
_cell.length_c   1.000
_cell.angle_alpha   90.00
_cell.angle_beta   90.00
_cell.angle_gamma   90.00
#
_symmetry.space_group_name_H-M   'P 1'
#
loop_
_entity.id
_entity.type
_entity.pdbx_description
1 polymer ?
#
loop_
_entity_poly.entity_id
_entity_poly.type
_entity_poly.pdbx_seq_one_letter_code
_entity_poly.pdbx_strand_id
1 'polypeptide(L)'
;MDQVYVLISNLLETMLQDTYYVFKKSIETDNSYQFVLVLEKQAYDKYVNKKINVVTTIVDAFNVKESISAKKVKILVEVFDEFG
;
A
#
# COMPACT_ATOMS: atom_id res chain seq x y z
N MET A 1 -17.55 -2.98 -0.42
CA MET A 1 -16.26 -3.08 -1.12
C MET A 1 -15.26 -1.95 -0.80
N ASP A 2 -15.56 -1.01 0.10
CA ASP A 2 -14.65 0.15 0.31
C ASP A 2 -13.91 0.23 1.64
N GLN A 3 -14.26 -0.59 2.64
CA GLN A 3 -13.64 -0.45 3.97
C GLN A 3 -12.15 -0.79 3.98
N VAL A 4 -11.71 -1.86 3.31
CA VAL A 4 -10.28 -2.23 3.25
C VAL A 4 -9.47 -1.13 2.55
N TYR A 5 -10.01 -0.58 1.45
CA TYR A 5 -9.38 0.53 0.75
C TYR A 5 -9.26 1.76 1.65
N VAL A 6 -10.34 2.19 2.28
CA VAL A 6 -10.36 3.35 3.19
C VAL A 6 -9.40 3.17 4.37
N LEU A 7 -9.38 1.97 4.98
CA LEU A 7 -8.49 1.68 6.11
C LEU A 7 -7.02 1.75 5.70
N ILE A 8 -6.66 1.16 4.55
CA ILE A 8 -5.29 1.23 4.02
C ILE A 8 -4.93 2.67 3.65
N SER A 9 -5.85 3.42 3.01
CA SER A 9 -5.63 4.83 2.68
C SER A 9 -5.36 5.66 3.94
N ASN A 10 -6.14 5.51 5.00
CA ASN A 10 -5.95 6.26 6.25
C ASN A 10 -4.60 5.93 6.92
N LEU A 11 -4.18 4.66 6.87
CA LEU A 11 -2.86 4.24 7.37
C LEU A 11 -1.74 4.85 6.53
N LEU A 12 -1.86 4.83 5.20
CA LEU A 12 -0.89 5.45 4.30
C LEU A 12 -0.81 6.96 4.51
N GLU A 13 -1.94 7.65 4.68
CA GLU A 13 -1.97 9.10 4.98
C GLU A 13 -1.25 9.42 6.29
N THR A 14 -1.38 8.57 7.30
CA THR A 14 -0.68 8.72 8.58
C THR A 14 0.81 8.43 8.47
N MET A 15 1.19 7.41 7.69
CA MET A 15 2.58 6.93 7.60
C MET A 15 3.42 7.69 6.58
N LEU A 16 2.79 8.24 5.54
CA LEU A 16 3.41 8.99 4.44
C LEU A 16 3.06 10.48 4.53
N GLN A 17 2.97 11.03 5.74
CA GLN A 17 2.74 12.47 5.94
C GLN A 17 3.76 13.30 5.13
N ASP A 18 3.27 14.41 4.59
CA ASP A 18 4.04 15.36 3.77
C ASP A 18 4.73 14.75 2.55
N THR A 19 4.24 13.61 2.08
CA THR A 19 4.78 12.88 0.93
C THR A 19 3.72 12.82 -0.17
N TYR A 20 4.05 13.24 -1.37
CA TYR A 20 3.16 13.05 -2.51
C TYR A 20 3.12 11.56 -2.89
N TYR A 21 1.93 10.98 -2.90
CA TYR A 21 1.70 9.61 -3.33
C TYR A 21 0.34 9.46 -4.00
N VAL A 22 0.21 8.44 -4.83
CA VAL A 22 -1.07 8.08 -5.44
C VAL A 22 -1.40 6.65 -5.08
N PHE A 23 -2.50 6.45 -4.35
CA PHE A 23 -3.01 5.12 -4.00
C PHE A 23 -4.28 4.82 -4.79
N LYS A 24 -4.29 3.69 -5.50
CA LYS A 24 -5.37 3.31 -6.42
C LYS A 24 -5.77 1.85 -6.23
N LYS A 25 -7.05 1.56 -6.43
CA LYS A 25 -7.53 0.18 -6.62
C LYS A 25 -7.03 -0.34 -7.97
N SER A 26 -6.54 -1.57 -7.98
CA SER A 26 -6.07 -2.24 -9.21
C SER A 26 -7.11 -3.24 -9.70
N ILE A 27 -7.09 -4.44 -9.10
CA ILE A 27 -7.96 -5.56 -9.44
C ILE A 27 -8.45 -6.16 -8.12
N GLU A 28 -9.74 -6.48 -8.07
CA GLU A 28 -10.29 -7.35 -7.05
C GLU A 28 -10.51 -8.73 -7.67
N THR A 29 -9.99 -9.77 -7.05
CA THR A 29 -10.30 -11.17 -7.39
C THR A 29 -11.11 -11.79 -6.27
N ASP A 30 -11.59 -13.02 -6.47
CA ASP A 30 -12.29 -13.78 -5.43
C ASP A 30 -11.40 -14.05 -4.21
N ASN A 31 -10.07 -14.06 -4.39
CA ASN A 31 -9.11 -14.42 -3.35
C ASN A 31 -8.26 -13.24 -2.86
N SER A 32 -8.27 -12.09 -3.54
CA SER A 32 -7.41 -10.97 -3.17
C SER A 32 -7.93 -9.59 -3.55
N TYR A 33 -7.66 -8.62 -2.69
CA TYR A 33 -7.69 -7.19 -3.00
C TYR A 33 -6.31 -6.76 -3.48
N GLN A 34 -6.21 -6.19 -4.68
CA GLN A 34 -4.97 -5.63 -5.20
C GLN A 34 -5.05 -4.12 -5.33
N PHE A 35 -4.04 -3.44 -4.80
CA PHE A 35 -3.89 -1.99 -4.85
C PHE A 35 -2.55 -1.61 -5.49
N VAL A 36 -2.47 -0.40 -6.05
CA VAL A 36 -1.22 0.22 -6.51
C VAL A 36 -0.94 1.45 -5.66
N LEU A 37 0.28 1.52 -5.14
CA LEU A 37 0.84 2.68 -4.47
C LEU A 37 1.96 3.24 -5.33
N VAL A 38 1.75 4.42 -5.90
CA VAL A 38 2.76 5.14 -6.67
C VAL A 38 3.42 6.17 -5.76
N LEU A 39 4.75 6.13 -5.68
CA LEU A 39 5.57 7.00 -4.84
C LEU A 39 6.63 7.71 -5.67
N GLU A 40 7.02 8.91 -5.28
CA GLU A 40 8.27 9.50 -5.77
C GLU A 40 9.48 8.68 -5.30
N LYS A 41 10.59 8.73 -6.04
CA LYS A 41 11.82 7.99 -5.72
C LYS A 41 12.32 8.26 -4.30
N GLN A 42 12.30 9.52 -3.85
CA GLN A 42 12.72 9.89 -2.50
C GLN A 42 11.85 9.25 -1.42
N ALA A 43 10.54 9.18 -1.65
CA ALA A 43 9.59 8.53 -0.77
C ALA A 43 9.77 7.01 -0.74
N TYR A 44 9.96 6.41 -1.92
CA TYR A 44 10.26 4.99 -2.04
C TYR A 44 11.51 4.62 -1.23
N ASP A 45 12.59 5.37 -1.38
CA ASP A 45 13.83 5.13 -0.64
C ASP A 45 13.66 5.35 0.87
N LYS A 46 12.81 6.30 1.27
CA LYS A 46 12.57 6.63 2.67
C LYS A 46 11.70 5.60 3.40
N TYR A 47 10.68 5.04 2.75
CA TYR A 47 9.61 4.27 3.40
C TYR A 47 9.49 2.80 2.95
N VAL A 48 10.03 2.47 1.77
CA VAL A 48 9.87 1.15 1.15
C VAL A 48 11.21 0.43 1.03
N ASN A 49 12.27 1.13 0.62
CA ASN A 49 13.62 0.57 0.44
C ASN A 49 14.42 0.43 1.76
N LYS A 50 13.79 0.65 2.92
CA LYS A 50 14.43 0.51 4.23
C LYS A 50 14.20 -0.88 4.83
N LYS A 51 15.01 -1.19 5.85
CA LYS A 51 14.89 -2.42 6.66
C LYS A 51 13.49 -2.60 7.26
N ILE A 52 12.78 -1.50 7.56
CA ILE A 52 11.36 -1.50 7.91
C ILE A 52 10.60 -0.94 6.72
N ASN A 53 9.95 -1.83 5.97
CA ASN A 53 9.13 -1.49 4.82
C ASN A 53 7.69 -1.25 5.28
N VAL A 54 7.23 -0.01 5.15
CA VAL A 54 5.89 0.43 5.57
C VAL A 54 4.80 -0.36 4.84
N VAL A 55 4.98 -0.60 3.53
CA VAL A 55 4.01 -1.32 2.70
C VAL A 55 3.90 -2.77 3.13
N THR A 56 5.03 -3.43 3.38
CA THR A 56 5.05 -4.80 3.92
C THR A 56 4.36 -4.88 5.27
N THR A 57 4.62 -3.91 6.16
CA THR A 57 4.00 -3.85 7.49
C THR A 57 2.48 -3.74 7.40
N ILE A 58 1.96 -2.88 6.51
CA ILE A 58 0.52 -2.76 6.26
C ILE A 58 -0.02 -4.07 5.70
N VAL A 59 0.59 -4.62 4.64
CA VAL A 59 0.13 -5.86 4.00
C VAL A 59 0.09 -7.02 5.00
N ASP A 60 1.10 -7.15 5.85
CA ASP A 60 1.17 -8.19 6.86
C ASP A 60 0.07 -8.03 7.90
N ALA A 61 -0.18 -6.80 8.39
CA ALA A 61 -1.26 -6.51 9.33
C ALA A 61 -2.65 -6.92 8.79
N PHE A 62 -2.89 -6.74 7.49
CA PHE A 62 -4.16 -7.14 6.85
C PHE A 62 -4.18 -8.61 6.41
N ASN A 63 -3.06 -9.34 6.46
CA ASN A 63 -2.97 -10.74 6.05
C ASN A 63 -2.65 -11.70 7.21
N VAL A 64 -2.66 -11.23 8.46
CA VAL A 64 -2.57 -12.11 9.63
C VAL A 64 -3.71 -13.13 9.63
N LYS A 65 -3.50 -14.30 10.25
CA LYS A 65 -4.47 -15.41 10.25
C LYS A 65 -5.84 -15.04 10.83
N GLU A 66 -5.92 -14.01 11.67
CA GLU A 66 -7.14 -13.46 12.26
C GLU A 66 -7.69 -12.25 11.50
N SER A 67 -7.22 -12.02 10.27
CA SER A 67 -7.62 -10.85 9.48
C SER A 67 -9.14 -10.80 9.26
N ILE A 68 -9.66 -9.58 9.35
CA ILE A 68 -11.07 -9.19 9.16
C ILE A 68 -11.51 -9.45 7.70
N SER A 69 -10.56 -9.68 6.79
CA SER A 69 -10.82 -9.94 5.37
C SER A 69 -10.62 -11.41 5.02
N ALA A 70 -11.64 -12.04 4.43
CA ALA A 70 -11.53 -13.38 3.84
C ALA A 70 -10.58 -13.42 2.62
N LYS A 71 -10.28 -12.25 2.03
CA LYS A 71 -9.40 -12.10 0.87
C LYS A 71 -8.04 -11.53 1.28
N LYS A 72 -6.96 -11.97 0.62
CA LYS A 72 -5.62 -11.44 0.85
C LYS A 72 -5.46 -10.02 0.30
N VAL A 73 -4.79 -9.15 1.02
CA VAL A 73 -4.42 -7.82 0.54
C VAL A 73 -3.06 -7.89 -0.16
N LYS A 74 -2.94 -7.23 -1.31
CA LYS A 74 -1.69 -7.03 -2.05
C LYS A 74 -1.56 -5.56 -2.42
N ILE A 75 -0.38 -4.99 -2.21
CA ILE A 75 -0.04 -3.63 -2.64
C ILE A 75 1.17 -3.72 -3.56
N LEU A 76 1.00 -3.31 -4.81
CA LEU A 76 2.11 -3.12 -5.75
C LEU A 76 2.65 -1.70 -5.57
N VAL A 77 3.96 -1.58 -5.41
CA VAL A 77 4.61 -0.27 -5.28
C VAL A 77 5.25 0.07 -6.61
N GLU A 78 4.88 1.22 -7.17
CA GLU A 78 5.48 1.80 -8.36
C GLU A 78 6.22 3.07 -7.97
N VAL A 79 7.38 3.29 -8.59
CA VAL A 79 8.12 4.54 -8.43
C VAL A 79 7.80 5.42 -9.62
N PHE A 80 7.30 6.62 -9.34
CA PHE A 80 7.22 7.68 -10.33
C PHE A 80 8.64 8.13 -10.63
N ASP A 81 9.20 7.61 -11.72
CA ASP A 81 10.34 8.23 -12.39
C ASP A 81 9.72 9.22 -13.39
N GLU A 82 9.78 10.51 -13.06
CA GLU A 82 9.83 11.51 -14.13
C GLU A 82 11.07 11.15 -14.93
N PHE A 83 10.88 10.56 -16.11
CA PHE A 83 11.99 10.26 -16.99
C PHE A 83 12.80 11.55 -17.23
N GLY A 84 14.01 11.59 -16.65
CA GLY A 84 15.22 12.22 -17.18
C GLY A 84 15.27 13.74 -17.27
#